data_AF-A0A839ZWY9-F1
#
_entry.id   AF-A0A839ZWY9-F1
#
_cell.length_a   1.000
_cell.length_b   1.000
_cell.length_c   1.000
_cell.angle_alpha   90.00
_cell.angle_beta   90.00
_cell.angle_gamma   90.00
#
_symmetry.space_group_name_H-M   'P 1'
#
loop_
_entity.id
_entity.type
_entity.pdbx_description
1 polymer ?
#
loop_
_entity_poly.entity_id
_entity_poly.type
_entity_poly.pdbx_seq_one_letter_code
_entity_poly.pdbx_strand_id
1 'polypeptide(L)'
;MHETIETDSPRNRAATPFCEEIAAAICARVAAGESLRAICKPRDMPGAATVHRWAAIRPPFGAALRKAQAEAQAARRDAFLARAADRAWKRARPWARPDAYRTEVGEEICRRLASGRSLLEICGEADMPVTGTVYEWLRAHDDFAAMYRQARRMQAEMLGDLAWAIASEAKESDVKVARLQFDVLRWRAARLAPKAYREEDEASKGGLEVYLQDFTSGAILAGPIWSGPGA
;
A
#
# COMPACT_ATOMS: atom_id res chain seq x y z
N MET A 1 19.58 -60.01 -27.40
CA MET A 1 20.99 -59.95 -26.96
C MET A 1 21.09 -58.77 -26.01
N HIS A 2 21.57 -59.02 -24.78
CA HIS A 2 21.50 -58.10 -23.67
C HIS A 2 22.36 -56.86 -23.91
N GLU A 3 21.75 -55.69 -23.86
CA GLU A 3 22.45 -54.40 -23.89
C GLU A 3 23.03 -54.15 -22.50
N THR A 4 24.35 -54.31 -22.39
CA THR A 4 25.11 -54.04 -21.16
C THR A 4 25.02 -52.56 -20.82
N ILE A 5 24.18 -52.24 -19.84
CA ILE A 5 24.25 -50.95 -19.14
C ILE A 5 25.57 -50.93 -18.36
N GLU A 6 26.53 -50.18 -18.89
CA GLU A 6 27.78 -49.86 -18.22
C GLU A 6 27.46 -49.08 -16.94
N THR A 7 27.50 -49.78 -15.81
CA THR A 7 27.34 -49.20 -14.47
C THR A 7 28.49 -48.23 -14.19
N ASP A 8 28.20 -46.92 -14.21
CA ASP A 8 29.08 -45.83 -13.79
C ASP A 8 29.49 -46.01 -12.31
N SER A 9 30.72 -46.50 -12.14
CA SER A 9 31.37 -46.74 -10.85
C SER A 9 31.59 -45.42 -10.09
N PRO A 10 31.48 -45.37 -8.74
CA PRO A 10 31.54 -44.11 -8.00
C PRO A 10 32.90 -43.43 -8.15
N ARG A 11 32.91 -42.30 -8.86
CA ARG A 11 34.10 -41.52 -9.24
C ARG A 11 34.78 -40.92 -8.01
N ASN A 12 35.92 -41.48 -7.60
CA ASN A 12 36.74 -41.01 -6.49
C ASN A 12 37.33 -39.60 -6.78
N ARG A 13 37.12 -38.62 -5.89
CA ARG A 13 37.70 -37.27 -6.03
C ARG A 13 39.18 -37.30 -5.66
N ALA A 14 40.04 -36.68 -6.47
CA ALA A 14 41.46 -36.54 -6.15
C ALA A 14 41.66 -35.83 -4.81
N ALA A 15 42.64 -36.27 -4.03
CA ALA A 15 42.97 -35.64 -2.75
C ALA A 15 43.55 -34.24 -3.00
N THR A 16 42.75 -33.20 -2.77
CA THR A 16 43.23 -31.82 -2.81
C THR A 16 44.14 -31.59 -1.59
N PRO A 17 45.40 -31.16 -1.76
CA PRO A 17 46.25 -30.76 -0.64
C PRO A 17 45.74 -29.47 -0.02
N PHE A 18 46.09 -29.23 1.25
CA PHE A 18 45.76 -27.95 1.89
C PHE A 18 46.54 -26.83 1.20
N CYS A 19 45.82 -25.81 0.74
CA CYS A 19 46.36 -24.57 0.23
C CYS A 19 45.71 -23.41 0.99
N GLU A 20 46.51 -22.45 1.44
CA GLU A 20 46.04 -21.29 2.21
C GLU A 20 45.11 -20.41 1.39
N GLU A 21 45.36 -20.25 0.09
CA GLU A 21 44.50 -19.50 -0.82
C GLU A 21 43.11 -20.15 -0.97
N ILE A 22 43.05 -21.48 -1.13
CA ILE A 22 41.78 -22.21 -1.22
C ILE A 22 41.04 -22.14 0.13
N ALA A 23 41.75 -22.25 1.24
CA ALA A 23 41.19 -22.12 2.58
C ALA A 23 40.59 -20.73 2.82
N ALA A 24 41.30 -19.66 2.43
CA ALA A 24 40.81 -18.29 2.51
C ALA A 24 39.59 -18.07 1.60
N ALA A 25 39.62 -18.60 0.36
CA ALA A 25 38.50 -18.52 -0.57
C ALA A 25 37.24 -19.24 -0.03
N ILE A 26 37.40 -20.39 0.62
CA ILE A 26 36.29 -21.09 1.28
C ILE A 26 35.71 -20.23 2.41
N CYS A 27 36.55 -19.67 3.28
CA CYS A 27 36.08 -18.80 4.37
C CYS A 27 35.35 -17.56 3.84
N ALA A 28 35.86 -16.90 2.80
CA ALA A 28 35.22 -15.73 2.20
C ALA A 28 33.83 -16.06 1.61
N ARG A 29 33.71 -17.17 0.89
CA ARG A 29 32.43 -17.63 0.31
C ARG A 29 31.43 -18.06 1.38
N VAL A 30 31.90 -18.70 2.45
CA VAL A 30 31.06 -19.03 3.60
C VAL A 30 30.55 -17.75 4.26
N ALA A 31 31.41 -16.75 4.52
CA ALA A 31 31.02 -15.47 5.10
C ALA A 31 30.02 -14.71 4.21
N ALA A 32 30.17 -14.81 2.88
CA ALA A 32 29.20 -14.29 1.90
C ALA A 32 27.84 -15.02 1.91
N GLY A 33 27.68 -16.08 2.72
CA GLY A 33 26.42 -16.78 2.90
C GLY A 33 26.23 -17.98 1.98
N GLU A 34 27.25 -18.43 1.25
CA GLU A 34 27.19 -19.71 0.54
C GLU A 34 27.27 -20.90 1.52
N SER A 35 26.63 -22.02 1.17
CA SER A 35 26.74 -23.24 2.00
C SER A 35 28.02 -23.99 1.66
N LEU A 36 28.67 -24.60 2.66
CA LEU A 36 29.85 -25.43 2.43
C LEU A 36 29.56 -26.56 1.42
N ARG A 37 28.33 -27.09 1.42
CA ARG A 37 27.86 -28.07 0.42
C ARG A 37 27.89 -27.53 -1.00
N ALA A 38 27.51 -26.27 -1.23
CA ALA A 38 27.55 -25.63 -2.53
C ALA A 38 28.99 -25.29 -2.94
N ILE A 39 29.79 -24.78 -2.01
CA ILE A 39 31.21 -24.43 -2.24
C ILE A 39 32.01 -25.69 -2.62
N CYS A 40 31.76 -26.83 -1.96
CA CYS A 40 32.44 -28.10 -2.24
C CYS A 40 31.81 -28.90 -3.40
N LYS A 41 30.82 -28.36 -4.12
CA LYS A 41 30.16 -29.05 -5.24
C LYS A 41 31.07 -29.18 -6.49
N PRO A 42 31.78 -28.13 -6.93
CA PRO A 42 32.71 -28.18 -8.06
C PRO A 42 33.85 -29.21 -7.87
N ARG A 43 34.43 -29.71 -8.97
CA ARG A 43 35.48 -30.77 -8.95
C ARG A 43 36.87 -30.23 -8.56
N ASP A 44 37.11 -28.95 -8.78
CA ASP A 44 38.29 -28.19 -8.38
C ASP A 44 38.29 -27.82 -6.89
N MET A 45 37.13 -27.96 -6.20
CA MET A 45 37.03 -27.70 -4.77
C MET A 45 37.17 -28.97 -3.92
N PRO A 46 37.83 -28.85 -2.74
CA PRO A 46 37.95 -29.95 -1.81
C PRO A 46 36.57 -30.42 -1.34
N GLY A 47 36.42 -31.73 -1.12
CA GLY A 47 35.20 -32.28 -0.52
C GLY A 47 34.96 -31.74 0.90
N ALA A 48 33.69 -31.66 1.32
CA ALA A 48 33.34 -31.13 2.65
C ALA A 48 34.04 -31.86 3.80
N ALA A 49 34.19 -33.18 3.71
CA ALA A 49 34.93 -33.98 4.69
C ALA A 49 36.43 -33.59 4.77
N THR A 50 37.03 -33.25 3.64
CA THR A 50 38.42 -32.76 3.57
C THR A 50 38.54 -31.39 4.25
N VAL A 51 37.58 -30.49 4.02
CA VAL A 51 37.54 -29.17 4.68
C VAL A 51 37.39 -29.31 6.20
N HIS A 52 36.52 -30.20 6.67
CA HIS A 52 36.37 -30.47 8.11
C HIS A 52 37.64 -31.08 8.71
N ARG A 53 38.30 -32.00 8.00
CA ARG A 53 39.59 -32.56 8.43
C ARG A 53 40.66 -31.47 8.54
N TRP A 54 40.74 -30.56 7.58
CA TRP A 54 41.66 -29.41 7.65
C TRP A 54 41.37 -28.52 8.85
N ALA A 55 40.09 -28.21 9.12
CA ALA A 55 39.69 -27.40 10.27
C ALA A 55 40.05 -28.06 11.61
N ALA A 56 40.02 -29.39 11.69
CA ALA A 56 40.41 -30.14 12.89
C ALA A 56 41.94 -30.17 13.09
N ILE A 57 42.71 -30.36 12.02
CA ILE A 57 44.18 -30.46 12.08
C ILE A 57 44.84 -29.08 12.21
N ARG A 58 44.21 -28.01 11.68
CA ARG A 58 44.77 -26.66 11.62
C ARG A 58 43.90 -25.67 12.39
N PRO A 59 44.22 -25.37 13.66
CA PRO A 59 43.42 -24.49 14.50
C PRO A 59 43.17 -23.09 13.93
N PRO A 60 44.13 -22.39 13.27
CA PRO A 60 43.88 -21.07 12.69
C PRO A 60 42.81 -21.11 11.59
N PHE A 61 42.87 -22.10 10.69
CA PHE A 61 41.86 -22.29 9.66
C PHE A 61 40.51 -22.67 10.27
N GLY A 62 40.49 -23.57 11.26
CA GLY A 62 39.27 -23.95 11.96
C GLY A 62 38.61 -22.77 12.71
N ALA A 63 39.39 -21.84 13.25
CA ALA A 63 38.88 -20.61 13.85
C ALA A 63 38.30 -19.66 12.79
N ALA A 64 39.02 -19.44 11.70
CA ALA A 64 38.56 -18.60 10.59
C ALA A 64 37.26 -19.13 9.96
N LEU A 65 37.16 -20.45 9.74
CA LEU A 65 35.96 -21.09 9.19
C LEU A 65 34.77 -20.96 10.15
N ARG A 66 34.97 -21.16 11.46
CA ARG A 66 33.91 -20.97 12.46
C ARG A 66 33.42 -19.52 12.52
N LYS A 67 34.34 -18.55 12.44
CA LYS A 67 33.98 -17.12 12.37
C LYS A 67 33.11 -16.83 11.14
N ALA A 68 33.55 -17.27 9.95
CA ALA A 68 32.79 -17.12 8.72
C ALA A 68 31.40 -17.79 8.78
N GLN A 69 31.32 -19.00 9.36
CA GLN A 69 30.05 -19.70 9.55
C GLN A 69 29.11 -18.94 10.50
N ALA A 70 29.63 -18.38 11.59
CA ALA A 70 28.85 -17.61 12.56
C ALA A 70 28.29 -16.32 11.96
N GLU A 71 29.09 -15.57 11.18
CA GLU A 71 28.65 -14.36 10.46
C GLU A 71 27.51 -14.69 9.47
N ALA A 72 27.69 -15.75 8.67
CA ALA A 72 26.67 -16.19 7.73
C ALA A 72 25.40 -16.70 8.42
N GLN A 73 25.52 -17.38 9.56
CA GLN A 73 24.38 -17.87 10.33
C GLN A 73 23.60 -16.72 10.98
N ALA A 74 24.29 -15.70 11.49
CA ALA A 74 23.67 -14.48 12.01
C ALA A 74 22.87 -13.76 10.90
N ALA A 75 23.47 -13.52 9.74
CA ALA A 75 22.79 -12.88 8.61
C ALA A 75 21.56 -13.68 8.13
N ARG A 76 21.65 -15.01 8.05
CA ARG A 76 20.51 -15.87 7.69
C ARG A 76 19.41 -15.83 8.75
N ARG A 77 19.76 -15.83 10.03
CA ARG A 77 18.81 -15.70 11.14
C ARG A 77 18.09 -14.36 11.07
N ASP A 78 18.82 -13.27 10.89
CA ASP A 78 18.24 -11.93 10.85
C ASP A 78 17.32 -11.78 9.63
N ALA A 79 17.71 -12.31 8.47
CA ALA A 79 16.84 -12.38 7.28
C ALA A 79 15.60 -13.26 7.49
N PHE A 80 15.72 -14.39 8.21
CA PHE A 80 14.58 -15.23 8.56
C PHE A 80 13.62 -14.51 9.50
N LEU A 81 14.14 -13.86 10.55
CA LEU A 81 13.35 -13.08 11.50
C LEU A 81 12.65 -11.91 10.81
N ALA A 82 13.32 -11.19 9.91
CA ALA A 82 12.71 -10.13 9.12
C ALA A 82 11.56 -10.65 8.25
N ARG A 83 11.74 -11.78 7.55
CA ARG A 83 10.66 -12.41 6.76
C ARG A 83 9.53 -12.96 7.64
N ALA A 84 9.84 -13.48 8.82
CA ALA A 84 8.85 -13.96 9.77
C ALA A 84 8.04 -12.80 10.34
N ALA A 85 8.69 -11.68 10.68
CA ALA A 85 8.05 -10.44 11.12
C ALA A 85 7.17 -9.84 10.03
N ASP A 86 7.63 -9.76 8.77
CA ASP A 86 6.81 -9.32 7.63
C ASP A 86 5.58 -10.20 7.43
N ARG A 87 5.73 -11.53 7.46
CA ARG A 87 4.60 -12.46 7.37
C ARG A 87 3.64 -12.34 8.56
N ALA A 88 4.18 -12.15 9.77
CA ALA A 88 3.38 -11.96 10.98
C ALA A 88 2.58 -10.65 10.89
N TRP A 89 3.22 -9.55 10.48
CA TRP A 89 2.59 -8.25 10.26
C TRP A 89 1.51 -8.33 9.17
N LYS A 90 1.78 -9.00 8.04
CA LYS A 90 0.79 -9.25 6.98
C LYS A 90 -0.40 -10.10 7.44
N ARG A 91 -0.16 -11.15 8.23
CA ARG A 91 -1.23 -11.99 8.81
C ARG A 91 -2.01 -11.28 9.90
N ALA A 92 -1.34 -10.39 10.63
CA ALA A 92 -1.93 -9.58 11.68
C ALA A 92 -2.52 -8.27 11.13
N ARG A 93 -2.67 -8.12 9.79
CA ARG A 93 -3.27 -6.93 9.18
C ARG A 93 -4.53 -6.58 9.98
N PRO A 94 -4.51 -5.45 10.71
CA PRO A 94 -5.56 -5.16 11.69
C PRO A 94 -6.96 -5.15 11.10
N TRP A 95 -7.09 -5.01 9.77
CA TRP A 95 -8.28 -4.96 8.94
C TRP A 95 -8.59 -6.20 8.07
N ALA A 96 -7.77 -7.27 8.12
CA ALA A 96 -7.92 -8.44 7.22
C ALA A 96 -8.80 -9.58 7.76
N ARG A 97 -9.39 -9.43 8.95
CA ARG A 97 -10.36 -10.39 9.51
C ARG A 97 -11.81 -9.94 9.26
N PRO A 98 -12.80 -10.83 9.30
CA PRO A 98 -14.22 -10.47 9.17
C PRO A 98 -14.68 -9.47 10.26
N ASP A 99 -14.03 -9.49 11.42
CA ASP A 99 -14.32 -8.66 12.61
C ASP A 99 -13.40 -7.42 12.70
N ALA A 100 -12.72 -7.07 11.60
CA ALA A 100 -11.51 -6.26 11.61
C ALA A 100 -11.71 -4.76 11.45
N TYR A 101 -12.94 -4.26 11.50
CA TYR A 101 -13.11 -2.83 11.68
C TYR A 101 -12.55 -2.44 13.04
N ARG A 102 -11.57 -1.54 13.00
CA ARG A 102 -10.97 -0.91 14.17
C ARG A 102 -11.20 0.57 14.03
N THR A 103 -11.81 1.17 15.04
CA THR A 103 -12.14 2.59 15.05
C THR A 103 -10.92 3.44 14.76
N GLU A 104 -9.74 3.07 15.28
CA GLU A 104 -8.48 3.80 15.07
C GLU A 104 -8.06 3.84 13.59
N VAL A 105 -8.31 2.75 12.84
CA VAL A 105 -8.04 2.70 11.40
C VAL A 105 -9.06 3.54 10.64
N GLY A 106 -10.33 3.51 11.05
CA GLY A 106 -11.38 4.36 10.50
C GLY A 106 -11.09 5.86 10.71
N GLU A 107 -10.68 6.23 11.92
CA GLU A 107 -10.23 7.58 12.29
C GLU A 107 -9.06 8.04 11.43
N GLU A 108 -8.05 7.19 11.26
CA GLU A 108 -6.86 7.51 10.46
C GLU A 108 -7.21 7.74 8.98
N ILE A 109 -8.10 6.91 8.41
CA ILE A 109 -8.63 7.13 7.05
C ILE A 109 -9.35 8.48 6.96
N CYS A 110 -10.21 8.78 7.94
CA CYS A 110 -10.95 10.03 7.99
C CYS A 110 -10.02 11.25 8.12
N ARG A 111 -8.98 11.15 8.94
CA ARG A 111 -7.96 12.20 9.12
C ARG A 111 -7.20 12.47 7.82
N ARG A 112 -6.75 11.42 7.12
CA ARG A 112 -6.06 11.56 5.82
C ARG A 112 -6.98 12.09 4.72
N LEU A 113 -8.26 11.71 4.71
CA LEU A 113 -9.24 12.26 3.76
C LEU A 113 -9.43 13.77 3.99
N ALA A 114 -9.61 14.16 5.25
CA ALA A 114 -9.79 15.56 5.64
C ALA A 114 -8.61 16.45 5.22
N SER A 115 -7.39 15.90 5.16
CA SER A 115 -6.20 16.61 4.68
C SER A 115 -6.13 16.76 3.14
N GLY A 116 -7.21 16.49 2.40
CA GLY A 116 -7.29 16.67 0.95
C GLY A 116 -7.00 15.40 0.12
N ARG A 117 -6.41 14.36 0.73
CA ARG A 117 -5.95 13.15 0.02
C ARG A 117 -7.10 12.28 -0.48
N SER A 118 -6.91 11.62 -1.61
CA SER A 118 -7.96 10.76 -2.17
C SER A 118 -8.02 9.41 -1.43
N LEU A 119 -9.19 8.77 -1.42
CA LEU A 119 -9.31 7.42 -0.84
C LEU A 119 -8.40 6.41 -1.54
N LEU A 120 -8.24 6.52 -2.87
CA LEU A 120 -7.37 5.63 -3.64
C LEU A 120 -5.90 5.79 -3.24
N GLU A 121 -5.47 7.02 -3.01
CA GLU A 121 -4.12 7.33 -2.56
C GLU A 121 -3.85 6.75 -1.17
N ILE A 122 -4.81 6.91 -0.25
CA ILE A 122 -4.74 6.36 1.12
C ILE A 122 -4.69 4.83 1.06
N CYS A 123 -5.64 4.19 0.36
CA CYS A 123 -5.71 2.73 0.25
C CYS A 123 -4.55 2.11 -0.55
N GLY A 124 -3.74 2.93 -1.26
CA GLY A 124 -2.54 2.49 -1.96
C GLY A 124 -1.34 2.27 -1.02
N GLU A 125 -1.41 2.76 0.22
CA GLU A 125 -0.34 2.62 1.18
C GLU A 125 -0.31 1.24 1.85
N ALA A 126 0.89 0.80 2.24
CA ALA A 126 1.07 -0.54 2.81
C ALA A 126 0.32 -0.72 4.14
N ASP A 127 0.15 0.37 4.90
CA ASP A 127 -0.47 0.43 6.22
C ASP A 127 -1.99 0.69 6.19
N MET A 128 -2.61 0.70 5.00
CA MET A 128 -4.03 0.98 4.84
C MET A 128 -4.82 -0.20 4.27
N PRO A 129 -6.12 -0.30 4.60
CA PRO A 129 -7.01 -1.26 3.96
C PRO A 129 -7.22 -0.94 2.49
N VAL A 130 -7.47 -1.99 1.69
CA VAL A 130 -7.86 -1.83 0.30
C VAL A 130 -9.23 -1.17 0.22
N THR A 131 -9.50 -0.49 -0.90
CA THR A 131 -10.71 0.31 -1.06
C THR A 131 -12.00 -0.51 -0.88
N GLY A 132 -12.00 -1.79 -1.30
CA GLY A 132 -13.14 -2.70 -1.10
C GLY A 132 -13.51 -2.87 0.37
N THR A 133 -12.53 -3.11 1.23
CA THR A 133 -12.70 -3.24 2.68
C THR A 133 -13.27 -1.96 3.30
N VAL A 134 -12.81 -0.79 2.87
CA VAL A 134 -13.35 0.50 3.36
C VAL A 134 -14.83 0.64 3.00
N TYR A 135 -15.23 0.27 1.77
CA TYR A 135 -16.64 0.32 1.37
C TYR A 135 -17.50 -0.69 2.11
N GLU A 136 -16.97 -1.87 2.43
CA GLU A 136 -17.65 -2.83 3.30
C GLU A 136 -17.88 -2.25 4.69
N TRP A 137 -16.86 -1.62 5.28
CA TRP A 137 -16.98 -0.97 6.59
C TRP A 137 -17.99 0.17 6.59
N LEU A 138 -18.03 0.98 5.53
CA LEU A 138 -19.02 2.07 5.39
C LEU A 138 -20.47 1.56 5.35
N ARG A 139 -20.70 0.32 4.95
CA ARG A 139 -22.03 -0.31 4.95
C ARG A 139 -22.35 -0.99 6.28
N ALA A 140 -21.33 -1.47 6.98
CA ALA A 140 -21.49 -2.26 8.20
C ALA A 140 -21.44 -1.43 9.50
N HIS A 141 -20.83 -0.24 9.47
CA HIS A 141 -20.54 0.58 10.65
C HIS A 141 -21.04 2.02 10.46
N ASP A 142 -22.19 2.35 11.08
CA ASP A 142 -22.84 3.66 10.95
C ASP A 142 -22.02 4.81 11.56
N ASP A 143 -21.30 4.53 12.64
CA ASP A 143 -20.35 5.45 13.29
C ASP A 143 -19.22 5.84 12.33
N PHE A 144 -18.63 4.84 11.67
CA PHE A 144 -17.62 5.08 10.63
C PHE A 144 -18.20 5.87 9.46
N ALA A 145 -19.40 5.52 9.00
CA ALA A 145 -20.07 6.23 7.91
C ALA A 145 -20.38 7.69 8.25
N ALA A 146 -20.70 8.00 9.51
CA ALA A 146 -20.88 9.38 9.98
C ALA A 146 -19.55 10.15 9.97
N MET A 147 -18.49 9.58 10.55
CA MET A 147 -17.16 10.20 10.57
C MET A 147 -16.60 10.40 9.16
N TYR A 148 -16.77 9.41 8.29
CA TYR A 148 -16.35 9.46 6.89
C TYR A 148 -17.04 10.58 6.13
N ARG A 149 -18.37 10.76 6.32
CA ARG A 149 -19.10 11.87 5.72
C ARG A 149 -18.58 13.22 6.22
N GLN A 150 -18.24 13.34 7.50
CA GLN A 150 -17.65 14.57 8.04
C GLN A 150 -16.26 14.82 7.44
N ALA A 151 -15.43 13.79 7.34
CA ALA A 151 -14.12 13.86 6.70
C ALA A 151 -14.22 14.30 5.23
N ARG A 152 -15.23 13.85 4.48
CA ARG A 152 -15.46 14.30 3.10
C ARG A 152 -15.84 15.79 3.01
N ARG A 153 -16.54 16.34 4.01
CA ARG A 153 -16.83 17.79 4.07
C ARG A 153 -15.57 18.59 4.31
N MET A 154 -14.79 18.22 5.33
CA MET A 154 -13.49 18.85 5.63
C MET A 154 -12.52 18.73 4.45
N GLN A 155 -12.54 17.59 3.76
CA GLN A 155 -11.78 17.39 2.52
C GLN A 155 -12.16 18.43 1.45
N ALA A 156 -13.44 18.74 1.29
CA ALA A 156 -13.89 19.72 0.30
C ALA A 156 -13.34 21.13 0.62
N GLU A 157 -13.39 21.53 1.89
CA GLU A 157 -12.81 22.79 2.36
C GLU A 157 -11.30 22.84 2.10
N MET A 158 -10.56 21.79 2.48
CA MET A 158 -9.11 21.70 2.24
C MET A 158 -8.76 21.76 0.74
N LEU A 159 -9.56 21.15 -0.13
CA LEU A 159 -9.36 21.26 -1.58
C LEU A 159 -9.60 22.69 -2.10
N GLY A 160 -10.52 23.43 -1.48
CA GLY A 160 -10.71 24.86 -1.72
C GLY A 160 -9.49 25.69 -1.34
N ASP A 161 -8.94 25.46 -0.15
CA ASP A 161 -7.72 26.14 0.31
C ASP A 161 -6.51 25.84 -0.59
N LEU A 162 -6.35 24.58 -1.01
CA LEU A 162 -5.32 24.20 -1.99
C LEU A 162 -5.53 24.90 -3.34
N ALA A 163 -6.78 25.03 -3.80
CA ALA A 163 -7.07 25.73 -5.04
C ALA A 163 -6.73 27.22 -4.95
N TRP A 164 -7.01 27.85 -3.80
CA TRP A 164 -6.61 29.22 -3.51
C TRP A 164 -5.09 29.39 -3.49
N ALA A 165 -4.37 28.48 -2.83
CA ALA A 165 -2.91 28.53 -2.78
C ALA A 165 -2.29 28.43 -4.18
N ILE A 166 -2.76 27.48 -5.00
CA ILE A 166 -2.30 27.33 -6.39
C ILE A 166 -2.55 28.59 -7.21
N ALA A 167 -3.75 29.17 -7.10
CA ALA A 167 -4.07 30.41 -7.80
C ALA A 167 -3.19 31.59 -7.34
N SER A 168 -2.92 31.68 -6.03
CA SER A 168 -2.15 32.78 -5.42
C SER A 168 -0.65 32.73 -5.76
N GLU A 169 -0.10 31.53 -5.94
CA GLU A 169 1.33 31.32 -6.22
C GLU A 169 1.65 31.23 -7.72
N ALA A 170 0.63 31.15 -8.58
CA ALA A 170 0.80 30.97 -10.02
C ALA A 170 1.52 32.15 -10.68
N LYS A 171 2.56 31.84 -11.46
CA LYS A 171 3.23 32.79 -12.35
C LYS A 171 2.64 32.73 -13.75
N GLU A 172 2.91 33.73 -14.58
CA GLU A 172 2.40 33.80 -15.95
C GLU A 172 2.74 32.55 -16.80
N SER A 173 3.94 31.97 -16.60
CA SER A 173 4.35 30.72 -17.25
C SER A 173 3.51 29.51 -16.85
N ASP A 174 2.94 29.52 -15.65
CA ASP A 174 2.31 28.36 -15.01
C ASP A 174 0.78 28.39 -15.10
N VAL A 175 0.20 29.49 -15.59
CA VAL A 175 -1.26 29.75 -15.61
C VAL A 175 -2.05 28.59 -16.18
N LYS A 176 -1.57 27.93 -17.23
CA LYS A 176 -2.27 26.79 -17.85
C LYS A 176 -2.35 25.58 -16.91
N VAL A 177 -1.26 25.28 -16.20
CA VAL A 177 -1.20 24.16 -15.25
C VAL A 177 -2.00 24.50 -14.00
N ALA A 178 -1.83 25.72 -13.47
CA ALA A 178 -2.57 26.21 -12.31
C ALA A 178 -4.09 26.20 -12.56
N ARG A 179 -4.54 26.59 -13.75
CA ARG A 179 -5.95 26.52 -14.14
C ARG A 179 -6.47 25.08 -14.17
N LEU A 180 -5.72 24.14 -14.77
CA LEU A 180 -6.12 22.73 -14.77
C LEU A 180 -6.23 22.17 -13.34
N GLN A 181 -5.26 22.48 -12.48
CA GLN A 181 -5.28 22.05 -11.08
C GLN A 181 -6.47 22.65 -10.34
N PHE A 182 -6.72 23.95 -10.50
CA PHE A 182 -7.88 24.63 -9.93
C PHE A 182 -9.19 23.98 -10.36
N ASP A 183 -9.37 23.71 -11.66
CA ASP A 183 -10.60 23.10 -12.19
C ASP A 183 -10.83 21.69 -11.60
N VAL A 184 -9.78 20.88 -11.48
CA VAL A 184 -9.86 19.55 -10.85
C VAL A 184 -10.21 19.65 -9.36
N LEU A 185 -9.58 20.57 -8.62
CA LEU A 185 -9.85 20.77 -7.20
C LEU A 185 -11.26 21.28 -6.96
N ARG A 186 -11.71 22.28 -7.73
CA ARG A 186 -13.08 22.81 -7.69
C ARG A 186 -14.11 21.73 -7.97
N TRP A 187 -13.93 20.94 -9.03
CA TRP A 187 -14.84 19.84 -9.36
C TRP A 187 -14.91 18.80 -8.24
N ARG A 188 -13.76 18.43 -7.65
CA ARG A 188 -13.71 17.49 -6.52
C ARG A 188 -14.41 18.06 -5.29
N ALA A 189 -14.14 19.30 -4.90
CA ALA A 189 -14.76 19.95 -3.74
C ALA A 189 -16.28 20.00 -3.87
N ALA A 190 -16.79 20.42 -5.05
CA ALA A 190 -18.21 20.48 -5.34
C ALA A 190 -18.91 19.11 -5.24
N ARG A 191 -18.23 18.03 -5.66
CA ARG A 191 -18.77 16.66 -5.58
C ARG A 191 -18.82 16.12 -4.15
N LEU A 192 -17.86 16.50 -3.32
CA LEU A 192 -17.71 15.99 -1.95
C LEU A 192 -18.62 16.70 -0.94
N ALA A 193 -18.89 17.99 -1.15
CA ALA A 193 -19.83 18.75 -0.31
C ALA A 193 -20.85 19.50 -1.17
N PRO A 194 -21.81 18.80 -1.81
CA PRO A 194 -22.78 19.42 -2.71
C PRO A 194 -23.62 20.50 -2.06
N LYS A 195 -23.89 20.41 -0.75
CA LYS A 195 -24.64 21.44 0.00
C LYS A 195 -23.80 22.67 0.39
N ALA A 196 -22.47 22.53 0.53
CA ALA A 196 -21.60 23.63 0.94
C ALA A 196 -21.09 24.45 -0.26
N TYR A 197 -21.03 23.83 -1.44
CA TYR A 197 -20.57 24.46 -2.69
C TYR A 197 -21.65 24.56 -3.77
N ARG A 198 -22.93 24.30 -3.43
CA ARG A 198 -24.02 24.80 -4.27
C ARG A 198 -23.95 26.32 -4.16
N GLU A 199 -23.86 27.02 -5.29
CA GLU A 199 -24.37 28.39 -5.31
C GLU A 199 -25.77 28.30 -4.70
N GLU A 200 -26.03 29.04 -3.63
CA GLU A 200 -27.37 29.06 -3.04
C GLU A 200 -28.31 29.46 -4.17
N ASP A 201 -29.04 28.48 -4.71
CA ASP A 201 -30.28 28.77 -5.39
C ASP A 201 -31.02 29.61 -4.35
N GLU A 202 -31.17 30.93 -4.58
CA GLU A 202 -32.03 31.75 -3.74
C GLU A 202 -33.25 30.90 -3.46
N ALA A 203 -33.54 30.67 -2.18
CA ALA A 203 -34.67 29.85 -1.80
C ALA A 203 -35.90 30.52 -2.42
N SER A 204 -36.28 30.08 -3.62
CA SER A 204 -37.51 30.48 -4.25
C SER A 204 -38.53 30.03 -3.23
N LYS A 205 -39.16 31.00 -2.57
CA LYS A 205 -40.38 30.79 -1.81
C LYS A 205 -41.44 30.39 -2.84
N GLY A 206 -41.30 29.18 -3.37
CA GLY A 206 -42.11 28.63 -4.44
C GLY A 206 -43.45 28.28 -3.85
N GLY A 207 -44.34 29.26 -3.79
CA GLY A 207 -45.74 28.99 -4.00
C GLY A 207 -46.06 29.11 -5.47
N LEU A 208 -46.98 28.27 -5.92
CA LEU A 208 -47.56 28.41 -7.24
C LEU A 208 -48.81 29.29 -7.09
N GLU A 209 -48.84 30.40 -7.83
CA GLU A 209 -50.08 31.15 -8.04
C GLU A 209 -50.90 30.39 -9.08
N VAL A 210 -52.01 29.79 -8.62
CA VAL A 210 -52.91 29.04 -9.48
C VAL A 210 -54.03 29.95 -9.96
N TYR A 211 -54.22 29.98 -11.27
CA TYR A 211 -55.34 30.65 -11.95
C TYR A 211 -56.20 29.62 -12.68
N LEU A 212 -57.51 29.83 -12.65
CA LEU A 212 -58.49 29.11 -13.46
C LEU A 212 -58.79 29.98 -14.68
N GLN A 213 -58.42 29.54 -15.87
CA GLN A 213 -58.61 30.27 -17.13
C GLN A 213 -59.60 29.54 -18.04
N ASP A 214 -60.50 30.30 -18.67
CA ASP A 214 -61.30 29.83 -19.79
C ASP A 214 -60.41 29.76 -21.04
N PHE A 215 -60.20 28.54 -21.54
CA PHE A 215 -59.35 28.30 -22.72
C PHE A 215 -59.93 28.84 -24.03
N THR A 216 -61.23 29.11 -24.08
CA THR A 216 -61.91 29.61 -25.29
C THR A 216 -61.87 31.13 -25.41
N SER A 217 -61.99 31.85 -24.29
CA SER A 217 -61.98 33.32 -24.26
C SER A 217 -60.67 33.92 -23.77
N GLY A 218 -59.81 33.13 -23.15
CA GLY A 218 -58.60 33.58 -22.46
C GLY A 218 -58.87 34.31 -21.14
N ALA A 219 -60.13 34.44 -20.71
CA ALA A 219 -60.48 35.13 -19.49
C ALA A 219 -60.09 34.30 -18.25
N ILE A 220 -59.53 34.97 -17.23
CA ILE A 220 -59.29 34.35 -15.93
C ILE A 220 -60.61 34.31 -15.16
N LEU A 221 -61.10 33.10 -14.88
CA LEU A 221 -62.35 32.83 -14.18
C LEU A 221 -62.19 32.88 -12.65
N ALA A 222 -60.99 32.55 -12.13
CA ALA A 222 -60.67 32.66 -10.70
C ALA A 222 -59.16 32.66 -10.42
N GLY A 223 -58.74 33.28 -9.31
CA GLY A 223 -57.35 33.34 -8.83
C GLY A 223 -56.88 34.76 -8.45
N PRO A 224 -55.67 34.92 -7.87
CA PRO A 224 -54.71 33.87 -7.55
C PRO A 224 -55.07 33.11 -6.28
N ILE A 225 -55.03 31.77 -6.35
CA ILE A 225 -55.03 30.92 -5.16
C ILE A 225 -53.58 30.54 -4.89
N TRP A 226 -53.12 30.84 -3.69
CA TRP A 226 -51.77 30.48 -3.26
C TRP A 226 -51.73 29.00 -2.88
N SER A 227 -50.84 28.23 -3.53
CA SER A 227 -50.56 26.84 -3.15
C SER A 227 -49.10 26.73 -2.70
N GLY A 228 -48.89 26.51 -1.40
CA GLY A 228 -47.57 26.38 -0.78
C GLY A 228 -47.65 25.78 0.63
N PRO A 229 -46.52 25.40 1.26
CA PRO A 229 -46.54 24.74 2.57
C PRO A 229 -47.03 25.72 3.64
N GLY A 230 -48.26 25.49 4.14
CA GLY A 230 -48.91 26.32 5.16
C GLY A 230 -50.36 26.72 4.87
N ALA A 231 -50.96 26.24 3.76
CA ALA A 231 -52.40 26.35 3.49
C ALA A 231 -53.20 25.22 4.18
#